data_AF-A0ABD6TGM6-F1
#
_entry.id   AF-A0ABD6TGM6-F1
#
_cell.length_a   1.000
_cell.length_b   1.000
_cell.length_c   1.000
_cell.angle_alpha   90.00
_cell.angle_beta   90.00
_cell.angle_gamma   90.00
#
_symmetry.space_group_name_H-M   'P 1'
#
loop_
_entity.id
_entity.type
_entity.pdbx_description
1 polymer ?
#
loop_
_entity_poly.entity_id
_entity_poly.type
_entity_poly.pdbx_seq_one_letter_code
_entity_poly.pdbx_strand_id
1 'polypeptide(L)'
;IHDYFKDEKYFEFTLYDKEGKEKKNIAVKGLENTQAFAKEVNGLAFEYGDVVKVYHAESSRLHWYQKDVYVGEGKSKEIKELVFKITENGFERLDGEQIVKANPQKVVIGTNSETLDAKNFVEVKDGEVV
;
A
#
# COMPACT_ATOMS: atom_id res chain seq x y z
N ILE A 1 -23.24 7.02 6.53
CA ILE A 1 -23.35 8.31 5.83
C ILE A 1 -22.54 9.31 6.66
N HIS A 2 -21.34 9.68 6.20
CA HIS A 2 -20.43 10.57 6.91
C HIS A 2 -20.50 11.96 6.29
N ASP A 3 -21.20 12.89 6.95
CA ASP A 3 -21.44 14.24 6.42
C ASP A 3 -20.18 15.11 6.27
N TYR A 4 -19.02 14.67 6.79
CA TYR A 4 -17.76 15.42 6.78
C TYR A 4 -16.86 15.17 5.56
N PHE A 5 -17.08 14.09 4.79
CA PHE A 5 -16.19 13.69 3.67
C PHE A 5 -16.92 13.64 2.32
N LYS A 6 -17.91 14.51 2.12
CA LYS A 6 -18.90 14.36 1.03
C LYS A 6 -18.28 14.16 -0.35
N ASP A 7 -17.21 14.89 -0.65
CA ASP A 7 -16.48 14.80 -1.92
C ASP A 7 -15.03 14.35 -1.78
N GLU A 8 -14.59 14.03 -0.56
CA GLU A 8 -13.21 13.64 -0.28
C GLU A 8 -12.99 12.13 -0.37
N LYS A 9 -11.78 11.74 -0.78
CA LYS A 9 -11.35 10.33 -0.78
C LYS A 9 -11.43 9.77 0.63
N TYR A 10 -12.32 8.82 0.83
CA TYR A 10 -12.59 8.23 2.14
C TYR A 10 -11.93 6.86 2.27
N PHE A 11 -12.00 6.05 1.22
CA PHE A 11 -11.39 4.74 1.15
C PHE A 11 -10.70 4.57 -0.20
N GLU A 12 -9.57 3.89 -0.24
CA GLU A 12 -8.95 3.49 -1.49
C GLU A 12 -8.31 2.11 -1.35
N PHE A 13 -8.48 1.31 -2.39
CA PHE A 13 -7.90 0.00 -2.54
C PHE A 13 -7.06 0.00 -3.81
N THR A 14 -5.80 -0.38 -3.68
CA THR A 14 -4.91 -0.59 -4.81
C THR A 14 -4.33 -1.99 -4.74
N LEU A 15 -4.40 -2.72 -5.85
CA LEU A 15 -3.71 -3.99 -6.06
C LEU A 15 -2.52 -3.74 -6.99
N TYR A 16 -1.35 -4.16 -6.56
CA TYR A 16 -0.12 -4.21 -7.35
C TYR A 16 0.25 -5.66 -7.61
N ASP A 17 0.86 -5.92 -8.77
CA ASP A 17 1.56 -7.19 -8.97
C ASP A 17 2.82 -7.28 -8.09
N LYS A 18 3.43 -8.47 -8.05
CA LYS A 18 4.68 -8.72 -7.32
C LYS A 18 5.87 -7.84 -7.72
N GLU A 19 5.82 -7.19 -8.88
CA GLU A 19 6.84 -6.25 -9.36
C GLU A 19 6.52 -4.79 -9.00
N GLY A 20 5.40 -4.57 -8.28
CA GLY A 20 4.96 -3.25 -7.85
C GLY A 20 4.18 -2.47 -8.90
N LYS A 21 3.81 -3.09 -10.03
CA LYS A 21 3.00 -2.43 -11.06
C LYS A 21 1.52 -2.52 -10.69
N GLU A 22 0.83 -1.39 -10.81
CA GLU A 22 -0.60 -1.30 -10.49
C GLU A 22 -1.43 -2.19 -11.42
N LYS A 23 -2.22 -3.08 -10.83
CA LYS A 23 -3.23 -3.92 -11.50
C LYS A 23 -4.61 -3.26 -11.45
N LYS A 24 -4.94 -2.64 -10.32
CA LYS A 24 -6.25 -2.03 -10.07
C LYS A 24 -6.14 -0.96 -8.99
N ASN A 25 -6.76 0.19 -9.21
CA ASN A 25 -7.00 1.22 -8.19
C ASN A 25 -8.49 1.55 -8.15
N ILE A 26 -9.05 1.62 -6.94
CA ILE A 26 -10.43 2.01 -6.69
C ILE A 26 -10.44 2.96 -5.51
N ALA A 27 -10.84 4.20 -5.75
CA ALA A 27 -11.07 5.20 -4.71
C ALA A 27 -12.57 5.44 -4.54
N VAL A 28 -13.00 5.50 -3.28
CA VAL A 28 -14.40 5.68 -2.87
C VAL A 28 -14.50 6.96 -2.02
N LYS A 29 -15.45 7.81 -2.36
CA LYS A 29 -15.75 9.04 -1.59
C LYS A 29 -16.66 8.75 -0.40
N GLY A 30 -16.67 9.63 0.61
CA GLY A 30 -17.34 9.39 1.90
C GLY A 30 -18.87 9.17 1.86
N LEU A 31 -19.52 9.51 0.75
CA LEU A 31 -20.96 9.30 0.52
C LEU A 31 -21.28 8.20 -0.51
N GLU A 32 -20.27 7.56 -1.10
CA GLU A 32 -20.50 6.57 -2.15
C GLU A 32 -20.93 5.21 -1.58
N ASN A 33 -21.80 4.52 -2.32
CA ASN A 33 -22.38 3.24 -1.93
C ASN A 33 -21.33 2.11 -2.02
N THR A 34 -21.15 1.38 -0.92
CA THR A 34 -20.24 0.22 -0.79
C THR A 34 -20.52 -0.91 -1.77
N GLN A 35 -21.71 -0.98 -2.37
CA GLN A 35 -22.03 -1.95 -3.43
C GLN A 35 -21.23 -1.73 -4.72
N ALA A 36 -20.93 -0.48 -5.09
CA ALA A 36 -20.15 -0.19 -6.29
C ALA A 36 -18.70 -0.68 -6.10
N PHE A 37 -18.12 -0.39 -4.94
CA PHE A 37 -16.81 -0.92 -4.54
C PHE A 37 -16.78 -2.45 -4.55
N ALA A 38 -17.76 -3.11 -3.94
CA ALA A 38 -17.81 -4.56 -3.88
C ALA A 38 -17.89 -5.19 -5.29
N LYS A 39 -18.61 -4.58 -6.23
CA LYS A 39 -18.66 -5.07 -7.63
C LYS A 39 -17.31 -4.99 -8.33
N GLU A 40 -16.51 -3.97 -8.04
CA GLU A 40 -15.19 -3.77 -8.66
C GLU A 40 -14.11 -4.69 -8.07
N VAL A 41 -14.25 -5.07 -6.79
CA VAL A 41 -13.26 -5.92 -6.09
C VAL A 41 -13.64 -7.40 -6.11
N ASN A 42 -14.92 -7.74 -6.09
CA ASN A 42 -15.35 -9.13 -6.10
C ASN A 42 -14.96 -9.81 -7.42
N GLY A 43 -14.24 -10.93 -7.32
CA GLY A 43 -13.76 -11.68 -8.49
C GLY A 43 -12.47 -11.11 -9.11
N LEU A 44 -11.85 -10.10 -8.49
CA LEU A 44 -10.53 -9.63 -8.91
C LEU A 44 -9.51 -10.75 -8.74
N ALA A 45 -8.86 -11.14 -9.83
CA ALA A 45 -7.82 -12.15 -9.82
C ALA A 45 -6.53 -11.61 -9.18
N PHE A 46 -5.93 -12.41 -8.31
CA PHE A 46 -4.65 -12.11 -7.68
C PHE A 46 -3.70 -13.29 -7.82
N GLU A 47 -2.41 -13.02 -7.66
CA GLU A 47 -1.35 -14.01 -7.55
C GLU A 47 -0.68 -13.91 -6.18
N TYR A 48 -0.12 -15.01 -5.67
CA TYR A 48 0.72 -14.92 -4.48
C TYR A 48 1.98 -14.11 -4.79
N GLY A 49 2.30 -13.16 -3.91
CA GLY A 49 3.31 -12.13 -4.13
C GLY A 49 2.74 -10.77 -4.53
N ASP A 50 1.48 -10.70 -5.00
CA ASP A 50 0.80 -9.42 -5.21
C ASP A 50 0.70 -8.62 -3.91
N VAL A 51 0.59 -7.30 -4.02
CA VAL A 51 0.52 -6.38 -2.88
C VAL A 51 -0.77 -5.59 -2.91
N VAL A 52 -1.48 -5.58 -1.78
CA VAL A 52 -2.65 -4.75 -1.55
C VAL A 52 -2.28 -3.57 -0.68
N LYS A 53 -2.62 -2.36 -1.14
CA LYS A 53 -2.55 -1.13 -0.37
C LYS A 53 -3.98 -0.63 -0.10
N VAL A 54 -4.28 -0.36 1.16
CA VAL A 54 -5.58 0.14 1.61
C VAL A 54 -5.38 1.47 2.32
N TYR A 55 -6.03 2.52 1.82
CA TYR A 55 -6.13 3.81 2.49
C TYR A 55 -7.52 3.96 3.13
N HIS A 56 -7.57 4.55 4.32
CA HIS A 56 -8.82 4.94 4.95
C HIS A 56 -8.67 6.29 5.67
N ALA A 57 -9.55 7.25 5.39
CA ALA A 57 -9.48 8.60 5.95
C ALA A 57 -9.60 8.60 7.49
N GLU A 58 -10.41 7.68 8.03
CA GLU A 58 -10.50 7.36 9.46
C GLU A 58 -9.79 6.04 9.77
N SER A 59 -8.48 5.96 9.58
CA SER A 59 -7.74 4.68 9.61
C SER A 59 -7.75 3.93 10.93
N SER A 60 -8.15 4.55 12.05
CA SER A 60 -8.46 3.84 13.31
C SER A 60 -9.60 2.84 13.18
N ARG A 61 -10.44 2.95 12.15
CA ARG A 61 -11.50 1.97 11.83
C ARG A 61 -11.05 0.87 10.89
N LEU A 62 -9.83 0.96 10.37
CA LEU A 62 -9.27 -0.03 9.47
C LEU A 62 -8.53 -1.07 10.30
N HIS A 63 -9.26 -2.10 10.72
CA HIS A 63 -8.72 -3.25 11.46
C HIS A 63 -8.24 -4.34 10.50
N TRP A 64 -7.22 -5.09 10.89
CA TRP A 64 -6.83 -6.31 10.17
C TRP A 64 -6.69 -7.50 11.12
N TYR A 65 -6.88 -8.67 10.51
CA TYR A 65 -6.97 -9.94 11.21
C TYR A 65 -6.07 -10.96 10.52
N GLN A 66 -5.49 -11.84 11.31
CA GLN A 66 -4.74 -12.99 10.82
C GLN A 66 -5.34 -14.24 11.44
N LYS A 67 -5.89 -15.12 10.59
CA LYS A 67 -6.59 -16.34 11.04
C LYS A 67 -7.66 -16.02 12.10
N ASP A 68 -8.51 -15.04 11.80
CA ASP A 68 -9.59 -14.53 12.66
C ASP A 68 -9.15 -13.85 13.98
N VAL A 69 -7.84 -13.67 14.20
CA VAL A 69 -7.31 -12.97 15.37
C VAL A 69 -7.06 -11.50 15.02
N TYR A 70 -7.56 -10.57 15.83
CA TYR A 70 -7.25 -9.14 15.70
C TYR A 70 -5.75 -8.91 15.91
N VAL A 71 -5.08 -8.31 14.93
CA VAL A 71 -3.64 -8.06 14.98
C VAL A 71 -3.31 -6.58 15.05
N GLY A 72 -4.21 -5.71 14.59
CA GLY A 72 -4.09 -4.26 14.79
C GLY A 72 -5.04 -3.42 13.96
N GLU A 73 -4.81 -2.11 14.00
CA GLU A 73 -5.56 -1.10 13.27
C GLU A 73 -4.68 0.08 12.82
N GLY A 74 -5.16 0.86 11.85
CA GLY A 74 -4.49 2.10 11.45
C GLY A 74 -4.49 3.15 12.58
N LYS A 75 -3.61 4.15 12.48
CA LYS A 75 -3.39 5.14 13.55
C LYS A 75 -3.83 6.55 13.14
N SER A 76 -5.09 6.73 12.73
CA SER A 76 -5.74 7.99 12.33
C SER A 76 -4.85 9.02 11.57
N LYS A 77 -3.99 9.77 12.28
CA LYS A 77 -3.09 10.78 11.71
C LYS A 77 -1.71 10.26 11.29
N GLU A 78 -1.22 9.17 11.86
CA GLU A 78 0.12 8.63 11.63
C GLU A 78 0.11 7.59 10.50
N ILE A 79 -0.80 6.61 10.59
CA ILE A 79 -0.87 5.51 9.63
C ILE A 79 -2.25 5.53 8.98
N LYS A 80 -2.35 6.17 7.82
CA LYS A 80 -3.58 6.17 7.00
C LYS A 80 -3.61 5.07 5.95
N GLU A 81 -2.46 4.50 5.66
CA GLU A 81 -2.26 3.52 4.59
C GLU A 81 -1.73 2.22 5.16
N LEU A 82 -2.32 1.14 4.69
CA LEU A 82 -2.05 -0.19 5.13
C LEU A 82 -1.62 -1.06 3.94
N VAL A 83 -0.43 -1.66 4.00
CA VAL A 83 0.13 -2.47 2.90
C VAL A 83 0.23 -3.93 3.34
N PHE A 84 -0.20 -4.84 2.47
CA PHE A 84 -0.20 -6.27 2.72
C PHE A 84 0.28 -7.02 1.48
N LYS A 85 1.15 -8.00 1.66
CA LYS A 85 1.51 -8.98 0.63
C LYS A 85 0.52 -10.15 0.69
N ILE A 86 0.01 -10.60 -0.45
CA ILE A 86 -0.85 -11.77 -0.53
C ILE A 86 0.01 -13.03 -0.55
N THR A 87 -0.24 -13.94 0.38
CA THR A 87 0.50 -15.21 0.51
C THR A 87 -0.46 -16.38 0.61
N GLU A 88 0.09 -17.60 0.51
CA GLU A 88 -0.65 -18.84 0.76
C GLU A 88 -1.31 -18.87 2.15
N ASN A 89 -0.74 -18.14 3.12
CA ASN A 89 -1.26 -18.02 4.48
C ASN A 89 -2.25 -16.84 4.67
N GLY A 90 -2.59 -16.15 3.59
CA GLY A 90 -3.42 -14.94 3.60
C GLY A 90 -2.61 -13.65 3.48
N PHE A 91 -3.17 -12.53 3.96
CA PHE A 91 -2.53 -11.22 3.94
C PHE A 91 -1.44 -11.13 5.02
N GLU A 92 -0.20 -10.92 4.59
CA GLU A 92 0.92 -10.60 5.48
C GLU A 92 1.15 -9.10 5.47
N ARG A 93 1.15 -8.49 6.67
CA ARG A 93 1.38 -7.07 6.81
C ARG A 93 2.81 -6.71 6.38
N LEU A 94 2.93 -5.71 5.51
CA LEU A 94 4.20 -5.03 5.28
C LEU A 94 4.24 -3.79 6.16
N ASP A 95 5.35 -3.56 6.86
CA ASP A 95 5.51 -2.35 7.65
C ASP A 95 5.46 -1.13 6.71
N GLY A 96 4.45 -0.29 6.91
CA GLY A 96 4.14 0.84 6.03
C GLY A 96 5.11 2.02 6.19
N GLU A 97 5.96 1.97 7.21
CA GLU A 97 7.06 2.90 7.43
C GLU A 97 8.38 2.19 7.12
N GLN A 98 8.74 2.13 5.84
CA GLN A 98 10.14 1.94 5.49
C GLN A 98 10.88 3.23 5.85
N ILE A 99 11.74 3.17 6.87
CA ILE A 99 12.69 4.25 7.09
C ILE A 99 13.70 4.17 5.95
N VAL A 100 13.45 4.95 4.90
CA VAL A 100 14.34 5.07 3.76
C VAL A 100 15.39 6.13 4.06
N LYS A 101 16.64 5.71 4.13
CA LYS A 101 17.79 6.60 4.26
C LYS A 101 18.40 6.81 2.89
N ALA A 102 18.48 8.06 2.45
CA ALA A 102 19.24 8.40 1.25
C ALA A 102 20.74 8.23 1.51
N ASN A 103 21.42 7.52 0.61
CA ASN A 103 22.86 7.34 0.65
C ASN A 103 23.54 8.36 -0.26
N PRO A 104 24.50 9.16 0.23
CA PRO A 104 25.26 10.08 -0.61
C PRO A 104 26.03 9.34 -1.69
N GLN A 105 25.77 9.65 -2.96
CA GLN A 105 26.48 9.07 -4.10
C GLN A 105 27.47 10.06 -4.70
N LYS A 106 28.65 9.57 -5.09
CA LYS A 106 29.63 10.34 -5.87
C LYS A 106 29.64 9.79 -7.29
N VAL A 107 29.19 10.59 -8.24
CA VAL A 107 29.27 10.28 -9.68
C VAL A 107 30.28 11.19 -10.36
N VAL A 108 30.94 10.69 -11.40
CA VAL A 108 31.90 11.48 -12.19
C VAL A 108 31.17 12.13 -13.37
N ILE A 109 31.56 13.35 -13.74
CA ILE A 109 31.02 14.03 -14.92
C ILE A 109 31.27 13.16 -16.16
N GLY A 110 30.20 12.84 -16.90
CA GLY A 110 30.24 11.91 -18.04
C GLY A 110 29.85 10.46 -17.74
N THR A 111 29.45 10.14 -16.51
CA THR A 111 28.91 8.82 -16.16
C THR A 111 27.63 8.54 -16.97
N ASN A 112 27.56 7.38 -17.62
CA ASN A 112 26.34 6.92 -18.30
C ASN A 112 25.27 6.58 -17.26
N SER A 113 24.10 7.22 -17.33
CA SER A 113 22.99 6.99 -16.41
C SER A 113 22.44 5.57 -16.44
N GLU A 114 22.54 4.87 -17.57
CA GLU A 114 22.09 3.48 -17.70
C GLU A 114 22.93 2.50 -16.89
N THR A 115 24.13 2.91 -16.46
CA THR A 115 25.04 2.10 -15.63
C THR A 115 24.85 2.34 -14.13
N LEU A 116 23.98 3.28 -13.74
CA LEU A 116 23.70 3.58 -12.35
C LEU A 116 22.65 2.59 -11.81
N ASP A 117 22.97 1.95 -10.69
CA ASP A 117 22.03 1.12 -9.98
C ASP A 117 21.31 1.94 -8.89
N ALA A 118 20.05 2.29 -9.19
CA ALA A 118 19.18 3.10 -8.34
C ALA A 118 19.00 2.50 -6.93
N LYS A 119 19.16 1.18 -6.77
CA LYS A 119 18.99 0.51 -5.47
C LYS A 119 20.05 0.95 -4.46
N ASN A 120 21.23 1.35 -4.93
CA ASN A 120 22.33 1.78 -4.07
C ASN A 120 22.13 3.19 -3.50
N PHE A 121 21.17 3.97 -4.02
CA PHE A 121 20.93 5.35 -3.61
C PHE A 121 20.15 5.45 -2.30
N VAL A 122 19.54 4.35 -1.87
CA VAL A 122 18.74 4.30 -0.66
C VAL A 122 19.03 3.04 0.14
N GLU A 123 18.80 3.11 1.43
CA GLU A 123 18.78 1.96 2.33
C GLU A 123 17.42 1.92 3.01
N VAL A 124 16.77 0.77 3.01
CA VAL A 124 15.49 0.54 3.69
C VAL A 124 15.79 -0.20 4.99
N LYS A 125 15.45 0.41 6.13
CA LYS A 125 15.54 -0.28 7.41
C LYS A 125 14.54 -1.45 7.43
N ASP A 126 15.02 -2.64 7.80
CA ASP A 126 14.22 -3.86 7.96
C ASP A 126 13.51 -4.32 6.65
N GLY A 127 14.06 -3.97 5.48
CA GLY A 127 13.49 -4.32 4.17
C GLY A 127 14.51 -4.30 3.02
N GLU A 128 14.03 -4.56 1.80
CA GLU A 128 14.85 -4.58 0.58
C GLU A 128 14.44 -3.46 -0.38
N VAL A 129 15.40 -2.92 -1.13
CA VAL A 129 15.17 -1.94 -2.20
C VAL A 129 14.84 -2.69 -3.49
N VAL A 130 13.56 -2.69 -3.89
CA VAL A 130 13.05 -3.40 -5.07
C VAL A 130 13.19 -2.56 -6.33
#